data_AF-A0A9P6FQA9-F1
#
_entry.id   AF-A0A9P6FQA9-F1
#
_cell.length_a   1.000
_cell.length_b   1.000
_cell.length_c   1.000
_cell.angle_alpha   90.00
_cell.angle_beta   90.00
_cell.angle_gamma   90.00
#
_symmetry.space_group_name_H-M   'P 1'
#
loop_
_entity.id
_entity.type
_entity.pdbx_description
1 polymer ?
#
loop_
_entity_poly.entity_id
_entity_poly.type
_entity_poly.pdbx_seq_one_letter_code
_entity_poly.pdbx_strand_id
1 'polypeptide(L)'
;FPGGKRDSSDKTCLETALREMQEEIGIHPTDVEVLGEYSPVPNKDGTMRVQPYVGFVKTPLENLDILPFNRDEVQRVFAIPIAELLSMEKRTKLARFRDSKYLYPVYESACEDGCTVWGLTAFILDGVLRRIMSAGPTGALVCPEDLKIQRYRPPTFSAAYTSPVATSASSPAGPAAAQSFA
;
A
#
# COMPACT_ATOMS: atom_id res chain seq x y z
N PHE A 1 -1.22 -1.95 -3.02
CA PHE A 1 -2.37 -2.87 -3.20
C PHE A 1 -3.56 -2.17 -2.60
N PRO A 2 -4.35 -1.47 -3.41
CA PRO A 2 -5.76 -1.39 -3.12
C PRO A 2 -6.39 -2.78 -3.25
N GLY A 3 -7.53 -3.01 -2.59
CA GLY A 3 -8.25 -4.26 -2.71
C GLY A 3 -9.16 -4.54 -1.53
N GLY A 4 -10.29 -5.17 -1.83
CA GLY A 4 -11.31 -5.50 -0.85
C GLY A 4 -11.93 -6.87 -1.08
N LYS A 5 -13.12 -7.05 -0.51
CA LYS A 5 -13.90 -8.27 -0.71
C LYS A 5 -14.62 -8.20 -2.04
N ARG A 6 -14.76 -9.36 -2.69
CA ARG A 6 -15.56 -9.48 -3.91
C ARG A 6 -17.02 -9.12 -3.62
N ASP A 7 -17.57 -8.21 -4.41
CA ASP A 7 -18.99 -7.92 -4.43
C ASP A 7 -19.73 -8.93 -5.33
N SER A 8 -21.03 -9.10 -5.08
CA SER A 8 -21.93 -9.89 -5.94
C SER A 8 -21.95 -9.43 -7.41
N SER A 9 -21.68 -8.16 -7.67
CA SER A 9 -21.64 -7.55 -9.00
C SER A 9 -20.33 -7.81 -9.75
N ASP A 10 -19.24 -8.14 -9.04
CA ASP A 10 -17.95 -8.45 -9.65
C ASP A 10 -17.99 -9.86 -10.28
N LYS A 11 -17.73 -9.97 -11.59
CA LYS A 11 -17.73 -11.27 -12.30
C LYS A 11 -16.45 -12.05 -12.07
N THR A 12 -15.34 -11.35 -11.80
CA THR A 12 -14.02 -11.95 -11.59
C THR A 12 -13.27 -11.27 -10.45
N CYS A 13 -12.25 -11.95 -9.89
CA CYS A 13 -11.38 -11.33 -8.89
C CYS A 13 -10.58 -10.15 -9.44
N LEU A 14 -10.30 -10.14 -10.76
CA LEU A 14 -9.66 -9.01 -11.41
C LEU A 14 -10.58 -7.78 -11.42
N GLU A 15 -11.86 -7.96 -11.73
CA GLU A 15 -12.85 -6.88 -11.68
C GLU A 15 -12.94 -6.29 -10.26
N THR A 16 -12.98 -7.14 -9.22
CA THR A 16 -12.89 -6.68 -7.82
C THR A 16 -11.64 -5.83 -7.59
N ALA A 17 -10.46 -6.32 -7.98
CA ALA A 17 -9.21 -5.59 -7.73
C ALA A 17 -9.16 -4.22 -8.44
N LEU A 18 -9.69 -4.14 -9.66
CA LEU A 18 -9.75 -2.90 -10.44
C LEU A 18 -10.79 -1.92 -9.88
N ARG A 19 -11.96 -2.40 -9.44
CA ARG A 19 -12.99 -1.58 -8.78
C ARG A 19 -12.45 -0.99 -7.49
N GLU A 20 -11.89 -1.81 -6.62
CA GLU A 20 -11.34 -1.39 -5.32
C GLU A 20 -10.17 -0.41 -5.51
N MET A 21 -9.33 -0.61 -6.53
CA MET A 21 -8.31 0.38 -6.91
C MET A 21 -8.88 1.74 -7.25
N GLN A 22 -9.96 1.77 -8.02
CA GLN A 22 -10.63 3.00 -8.38
C GLN A 22 -11.30 3.65 -7.16
N GLU A 23 -11.98 2.88 -6.32
CA GLU A 23 -12.66 3.35 -5.12
C GLU A 23 -11.68 3.88 -4.07
N GLU A 24 -10.62 3.12 -3.78
CA GLU A 24 -9.67 3.45 -2.71
C GLU A 24 -8.70 4.56 -3.09
N ILE A 25 -8.10 4.51 -4.29
CA ILE A 25 -7.00 5.41 -4.68
C ILE A 25 -7.26 6.20 -5.97
N GLY A 26 -8.45 6.08 -6.57
CA GLY A 26 -8.87 6.93 -7.67
C GLY A 26 -8.25 6.62 -9.04
N ILE A 27 -7.50 5.51 -9.17
CA ILE A 27 -6.89 5.13 -10.45
C ILE A 27 -7.92 4.37 -11.28
N HIS A 28 -8.21 4.87 -12.49
CA HIS A 28 -9.21 4.25 -13.35
C HIS A 28 -8.68 2.96 -13.99
N PRO A 29 -9.50 1.90 -14.16
CA PRO A 29 -9.06 0.62 -14.74
C PRO A 29 -8.41 0.75 -16.13
N THR A 30 -8.79 1.74 -16.93
CA THR A 30 -8.20 1.97 -18.26
C THR A 30 -6.75 2.44 -18.21
N ASP A 31 -6.34 3.05 -17.09
CA ASP A 31 -5.00 3.60 -16.88
C ASP A 31 -4.02 2.54 -16.36
N VAL A 32 -4.49 1.29 -16.22
CA VAL A 32 -3.70 0.16 -15.77
C VAL A 32 -3.58 -0.89 -16.88
N GLU A 33 -2.37 -1.36 -17.09
CA GLU A 33 -2.08 -2.57 -17.84
C GLU A 33 -1.86 -3.72 -16.86
N VAL A 34 -2.69 -4.77 -16.93
CA VAL A 34 -2.54 -5.93 -16.06
C VAL A 34 -1.44 -6.83 -16.63
N LEU A 35 -0.33 -6.94 -15.90
CA LEU A 35 0.84 -7.73 -16.30
C LEU A 35 0.68 -9.22 -15.97
N GLY A 36 -0.12 -9.53 -14.96
CA GLY A 36 -0.39 -10.92 -14.57
C GLY A 36 -0.92 -11.05 -13.16
N GLU A 37 -1.06 -12.29 -12.71
CA GLU A 37 -1.54 -12.63 -11.38
C GLU A 37 -0.52 -13.45 -10.58
N TYR A 38 -0.56 -13.29 -9.25
CA TYR A 38 0.22 -14.11 -8.34
C TYR A 38 -0.66 -15.22 -7.75
N SER A 39 -0.03 -16.27 -7.22
CA SER A 39 -0.77 -17.41 -6.68
C SER A 39 -1.59 -16.98 -5.44
N PRO A 40 -2.85 -17.41 -5.31
CA PRO A 40 -3.71 -16.97 -4.22
C PRO A 40 -3.14 -17.36 -2.85
N VAL A 41 -3.14 -16.40 -1.92
CA VAL A 41 -2.61 -16.57 -0.57
C VAL A 41 -3.79 -16.64 0.42
N PRO A 42 -3.89 -17.67 1.27
CA PRO A 42 -4.97 -17.74 2.25
C PRO A 42 -4.89 -16.57 3.22
N ASN A 43 -6.00 -16.14 3.80
CA ASN A 43 -6.05 -15.25 4.97
C ASN A 43 -5.68 -16.03 6.26
N LYS A 44 -5.61 -15.36 7.41
CA LYS A 44 -5.01 -15.92 8.65
C LYS A 44 -5.67 -17.22 9.13
N ASP A 45 -6.99 -17.29 9.09
CA ASP A 45 -7.83 -18.42 9.50
C ASP A 45 -8.10 -19.42 8.36
N GLY A 46 -7.70 -19.09 7.13
CA GLY A 46 -7.84 -19.95 5.95
C GLY A 46 -9.24 -19.97 5.35
N THR A 47 -10.16 -19.12 5.84
CA THR A 47 -11.55 -19.04 5.37
C THR A 47 -11.68 -18.31 4.04
N MET A 48 -10.70 -17.45 3.71
CA MET A 48 -10.67 -16.67 2.48
C MET A 48 -9.29 -16.76 1.81
N ARG A 49 -9.24 -16.41 0.53
CA ARG A 49 -8.00 -16.29 -0.22
C ARG A 49 -7.92 -14.91 -0.86
N VAL A 50 -6.74 -14.32 -0.81
CA VAL A 50 -6.41 -13.09 -1.53
C VAL A 50 -5.78 -13.48 -2.86
N GLN A 51 -6.35 -13.01 -3.96
CA GLN A 51 -5.85 -13.20 -5.33
C GLN A 51 -5.13 -11.92 -5.77
N PRO A 52 -3.78 -11.87 -5.79
CA PRO A 52 -3.06 -10.65 -6.12
C PRO A 52 -2.88 -10.50 -7.63
N TYR A 53 -3.02 -9.27 -8.11
CA TYR A 53 -2.73 -8.89 -9.49
C TYR A 53 -1.59 -7.88 -9.52
N VAL A 54 -0.74 -7.95 -10.56
CA VAL A 54 0.32 -6.99 -10.82
C VAL A 54 -0.12 -6.13 -12.00
N GLY A 55 -0.23 -4.83 -11.76
CA GLY A 55 -0.60 -3.84 -12.77
C GLY A 55 0.51 -2.81 -12.97
N PHE A 56 0.69 -2.35 -14.21
CA PHE A 56 1.48 -1.20 -14.57
C PHE A 56 0.55 0.00 -14.77
N VAL A 57 0.73 1.05 -13.96
CA VAL A 57 -0.01 2.31 -14.13
C VAL A 57 0.65 3.09 -15.25
N LYS A 58 -0.09 3.34 -16.33
CA LYS A 58 0.41 3.93 -17.58
C LYS A 58 0.79 5.40 -17.40
N THR A 59 0.01 6.13 -16.60
CA THR A 59 0.23 7.54 -16.32
C THR A 59 1.23 7.70 -15.18
N PRO A 60 2.33 8.46 -15.37
CA PRO A 60 3.26 8.76 -14.28
C PRO A 60 2.54 9.43 -13.11
N LEU A 61 2.72 8.87 -11.91
CA LEU A 61 2.18 9.43 -10.68
C LEU A 61 3.22 10.37 -10.06
N GLU A 62 3.33 11.59 -10.60
CA GLU A 62 4.33 12.58 -10.17
C GLU A 62 4.08 13.09 -8.75
N ASN A 63 2.81 13.21 -8.36
CA ASN A 63 2.40 13.61 -7.01
C ASN A 63 1.28 12.67 -6.54
N LEU A 64 1.50 11.95 -5.43
CA LEU A 64 0.52 11.03 -4.87
C LEU A 64 -0.52 11.75 -4.00
N ASP A 65 -0.23 12.96 -3.51
CA ASP A 65 -1.14 13.73 -2.64
C ASP A 65 -2.35 14.29 -3.40
N ILE A 66 -2.26 14.39 -4.74
CA ILE A 66 -3.34 14.84 -5.61
C ILE A 66 -4.24 13.70 -6.09
N LEU A 67 -3.91 12.44 -5.77
CA LEU A 67 -4.78 11.32 -6.11
C LEU A 67 -6.12 11.47 -5.37
N PRO A 68 -7.26 11.25 -6.04
CA PRO A 68 -8.57 11.36 -5.41
C PRO A 68 -8.89 10.09 -4.61
N PHE A 69 -8.06 9.78 -3.61
CA PHE A 69 -8.25 8.60 -2.75
C PHE A 69 -9.39 8.81 -1.74
N ASN A 70 -10.12 7.74 -1.45
CA ASN A 70 -11.22 7.76 -0.49
C ASN A 70 -10.68 7.90 0.94
N ARG A 71 -10.85 9.07 1.54
CA ARG A 71 -10.33 9.38 2.89
C ARG A 71 -11.03 8.64 4.01
N ASP A 72 -12.22 8.08 3.76
CA ASP A 72 -12.94 7.28 4.76
C ASP A 72 -12.33 5.87 4.92
N GLU A 73 -11.61 5.38 3.90
CA GLU A 73 -11.00 4.05 3.88
C GLU A 73 -9.47 4.09 3.87
N VAL A 74 -8.90 5.12 3.23
CA VAL A 74 -7.45 5.28 3.02
C VAL A 74 -6.96 6.53 3.73
N GLN A 75 -6.09 6.34 4.72
CA GLN A 75 -5.47 7.46 5.44
C GLN A 75 -4.40 8.18 4.60
N ARG A 76 -3.62 7.41 3.82
CA ARG A 76 -2.46 7.93 3.08
C ARG A 76 -2.11 7.02 1.90
N VAL A 77 -1.69 7.62 0.79
CA VAL A 77 -1.10 6.92 -0.36
C VAL A 77 0.40 7.22 -0.42
N PHE A 78 1.21 6.20 -0.69
CA PHE A 78 2.66 6.36 -0.85
C PHE A 78 3.20 5.29 -1.79
N ALA A 79 4.39 5.56 -2.35
CA ALA A 79 5.14 4.60 -3.14
C ALA A 79 6.50 4.34 -2.48
N ILE A 80 7.00 3.11 -2.62
CA ILE A 80 8.36 2.74 -2.26
C ILE A 80 9.10 2.39 -3.55
N PRO A 81 10.25 3.01 -3.85
CA PRO A 81 11.04 2.64 -5.01
C PRO A 81 11.39 1.15 -5.01
N ILE A 82 11.26 0.48 -6.16
CA ILE A 82 11.62 -0.94 -6.29
C ILE A 82 13.08 -1.17 -5.86
N ALA A 83 14.00 -0.25 -6.21
CA ALA A 83 15.39 -0.33 -5.79
C ALA A 83 15.55 -0.36 -4.25
N GLU A 84 14.72 0.37 -3.51
CA GLU A 84 14.71 0.32 -2.05
C GLU A 84 14.19 -1.03 -1.54
N LEU A 85 13.10 -1.55 -2.14
CA LEU A 85 12.56 -2.87 -1.79
C LEU A 85 13.54 -4.03 -2.05
N LEU A 86 14.50 -3.86 -2.95
CA LEU A 86 15.51 -4.86 -3.28
C LEU A 86 16.82 -4.72 -2.51
N SER A 87 17.01 -3.60 -1.80
CA SER A 87 18.24 -3.37 -1.06
C SER A 87 18.41 -4.41 0.05
N MET A 88 19.49 -5.20 -0.03
CA MET A 88 19.85 -6.18 0.98
C MET A 88 20.18 -5.52 2.32
N GLU A 89 20.77 -4.32 2.28
CA GLU A 89 21.10 -3.53 3.47
C GLU A 89 19.85 -3.08 4.23
N LYS A 90 18.72 -2.88 3.54
CA LYS A 90 17.44 -2.50 4.16
C LYS A 90 16.60 -3.71 4.59
N ARG A 91 16.94 -4.92 4.14
CA ARG A 91 16.23 -6.18 4.47
C ARG A 91 16.77 -6.86 5.72
N THR A 92 16.88 -6.11 6.82
CA THR A 92 17.47 -6.61 8.08
C THR A 92 16.46 -7.25 9.03
N LYS A 93 15.18 -6.89 8.90
CA LYS A 93 14.09 -7.42 9.73
C LYS A 93 13.31 -8.48 8.97
N LEU A 94 13.21 -9.68 9.57
CA LEU A 94 12.43 -10.79 9.03
C LEU A 94 11.23 -11.08 9.95
N ALA A 95 10.11 -11.42 9.33
CA ALA A 95 8.92 -11.92 9.99
C ALA A 95 8.60 -13.34 9.50
N ARG A 96 8.04 -14.16 10.39
CA ARG A 96 7.55 -15.49 10.04
C ARG A 96 6.12 -15.41 9.56
N PHE A 97 5.83 -16.03 8.42
CA PHE A 97 4.48 -16.15 7.92
C PHE A 97 3.71 -17.18 8.77
N ARG A 98 3.02 -16.72 9.80
CA ARG A 98 2.21 -17.53 10.73
C ARG A 98 3.06 -18.61 11.42
N ASP A 99 2.59 -19.86 11.41
CA ASP A 99 3.27 -21.05 11.92
C ASP A 99 3.95 -21.85 10.81
N SER A 100 4.22 -21.21 9.67
CA SER A 100 4.95 -21.84 8.58
C SER A 100 6.46 -21.68 8.75
N LYS A 101 7.21 -22.45 7.96
CA LYS A 101 8.66 -22.34 7.80
C LYS A 101 9.13 -21.13 6.97
N TYR A 102 8.21 -20.32 6.45
CA TYR A 102 8.52 -19.23 5.53
C TYR A 102 8.78 -17.92 6.29
N LEU A 103 9.89 -17.27 5.92
CA LEU A 103 10.25 -15.94 6.39
C LEU A 103 10.13 -14.93 5.25
N TYR A 104 9.67 -13.72 5.58
CA TYR A 104 9.59 -12.62 4.64
C TYR A 104 10.17 -11.35 5.29
N PRO A 105 10.75 -10.44 4.50
CA PRO A 105 11.25 -9.17 5.01
C PRO A 105 10.09 -8.28 5.48
N VAL A 106 10.32 -7.57 6.57
CA VAL A 106 9.56 -6.37 6.91
C VAL A 106 10.22 -5.21 6.18
N TYR A 107 9.46 -4.48 5.36
CA TYR A 107 10.00 -3.37 4.59
C TYR A 107 9.79 -2.08 5.37
N GLU A 108 10.89 -1.48 5.79
CA GLU A 108 10.91 -0.15 6.38
C GLU A 108 11.44 0.82 5.32
N SER A 109 10.63 1.82 4.98
CA SER A 109 11.01 2.87 4.03
C SER A 109 11.01 4.22 4.73
N ALA A 110 12.00 5.04 4.35
CA ALA A 110 12.20 6.40 4.84
C ALA A 110 11.27 7.42 4.15
N CYS A 111 10.04 7.04 3.83
CA CYS A 111 9.00 8.00 3.47
C CYS A 111 8.87 9.06 4.60
N GLU A 112 8.39 10.28 4.31
CA GLU A 112 8.45 11.42 5.26
C GLU A 112 7.97 11.11 6.70
N ASP A 113 7.00 10.21 6.87
CA ASP A 113 6.44 9.83 8.18
C ASP A 113 6.90 8.44 8.68
N GLY A 114 7.79 7.77 7.94
CA GLY A 114 8.15 6.37 8.15
C GLY A 114 7.04 5.40 7.70
N CYS A 115 7.36 4.50 6.79
CA CYS A 115 6.41 3.53 6.24
C CYS A 115 6.89 2.11 6.54
N THR A 116 6.08 1.33 7.26
CA THR A 116 6.37 -0.09 7.49
C THR A 116 5.37 -0.96 6.73
N VAL A 117 5.84 -1.73 5.75
CA VAL A 117 5.04 -2.75 5.08
C VAL A 117 5.33 -4.11 5.71
N TRP A 118 4.31 -4.71 6.30
CA TRP A 118 4.39 -5.99 7.02
C TRP A 118 3.15 -6.86 6.74
N GLY A 119 3.07 -8.01 7.42
CA GLY A 119 1.92 -8.92 7.33
C GLY A 119 1.73 -9.57 5.97
N LEU A 120 0.48 -9.83 5.59
CA LEU A 120 0.12 -10.49 4.33
C LEU A 120 0.61 -9.69 3.11
N THR A 121 0.55 -8.36 3.20
CA THR A 121 1.02 -7.42 2.17
C THR A 121 2.50 -7.62 1.86
N ALA A 122 3.36 -7.59 2.88
CA ALA A 122 4.80 -7.80 2.69
C ALA A 122 5.12 -9.21 2.18
N PHE A 123 4.39 -10.22 2.63
CA PHE A 123 4.56 -11.60 2.17
C PHE A 123 4.24 -11.76 0.67
N ILE A 124 3.14 -11.17 0.21
CA ILE A 124 2.77 -11.15 -1.22
C ILE A 124 3.80 -10.35 -2.01
N LEU A 125 4.16 -9.15 -1.54
CA LEU A 125 5.15 -8.28 -2.20
C LEU A 125 6.47 -9.00 -2.43
N ASP A 126 7.01 -9.66 -1.41
CA ASP A 126 8.27 -10.41 -1.49
C ASP A 126 8.18 -11.61 -2.46
N GLY A 127 7.04 -12.30 -2.49
CA GLY A 127 6.77 -13.38 -3.45
C GLY A 127 6.71 -12.90 -4.89
N VAL A 128 6.02 -11.77 -5.14
CA VAL A 128 5.94 -11.15 -6.47
C VAL A 128 7.31 -10.65 -6.94
N LEU A 129 8.03 -9.89 -6.11
CA LEU A 129 9.36 -9.35 -6.45
C LEU A 129 10.32 -10.47 -6.89
N ARG A 130 10.30 -11.62 -6.23
CA ARG A 130 11.14 -12.76 -6.62
C ARG A 130 10.78 -13.42 -7.93
N ARG A 131 9.51 -13.38 -8.32
CA ARG A 131 9.08 -13.93 -9.61
C ARG A 131 9.45 -13.01 -10.76
N ILE A 132 9.36 -11.70 -10.55
CA ILE A 132 9.56 -10.72 -11.63
C ILE A 132 11.02 -10.30 -11.80
N MET A 133 11.88 -10.55 -10.81
CA MET A 133 13.27 -10.07 -10.84
C MET A 133 14.27 -11.20 -11.10
N SER A 134 15.04 -11.04 -12.18
CA SER A 134 16.11 -11.97 -12.59
C SER A 134 17.32 -11.94 -11.66
N ALA A 135 17.55 -10.80 -10.99
CA ALA A 135 18.54 -10.61 -9.94
C ALA A 135 17.89 -9.83 -8.79
N GLY A 136 18.05 -10.32 -7.57
CA GLY A 136 17.34 -9.82 -6.41
C GLY A 136 17.47 -10.77 -5.22
N PRO A 137 16.92 -10.40 -4.05
CA PRO A 137 17.10 -11.11 -2.81
C PRO A 137 16.78 -12.59 -2.93
N THR A 138 17.65 -13.43 -2.37
CA THR A 138 17.39 -14.85 -2.20
C THR A 138 16.00 -15.05 -1.58
N GLY A 139 15.33 -16.11 -2.01
CA GLY A 139 14.05 -16.64 -1.53
C GLY A 139 13.70 -16.41 -0.07
N ALA A 140 12.42 -16.58 0.28
CA ALA A 140 11.92 -16.54 1.63
C ALA A 140 12.80 -17.57 2.31
N LEU A 141 13.67 -17.13 3.21
CA LEU A 141 14.64 -18.04 3.78
C LEU A 141 13.78 -19.11 4.44
N VAL A 142 13.97 -20.36 4.01
CA VAL A 142 13.45 -21.47 4.81
C VAL A 142 14.09 -21.25 6.16
N CYS A 143 13.28 -20.98 7.17
CA CYS A 143 13.79 -20.76 8.51
C CYS A 143 14.69 -21.94 8.85
N PRO A 144 16.00 -21.73 9.11
CA PRO A 144 16.84 -22.79 9.65
C PRO A 144 16.15 -23.33 10.90
N GLU A 145 16.15 -24.67 11.06
CA GLU A 145 15.37 -25.34 12.11
C GLU A 145 15.76 -24.88 13.53
N ASP A 146 16.95 -24.32 13.69
CA ASP A 146 17.56 -23.83 14.92
C ASP A 146 17.42 -22.32 15.16
N LEU A 147 16.91 -21.54 14.18
CA LEU A 147 16.81 -20.09 14.33
C LEU A 147 15.58 -19.69 15.16
N LYS A 148 15.82 -19.22 16.39
CA LYS A 148 14.79 -18.62 17.26
C LYS A 148 14.33 -17.27 16.71
N ILE A 149 13.41 -17.30 15.76
CA ILE A 149 12.79 -16.08 15.23
C ILE A 149 11.61 -15.69 16.10
N GLN A 150 11.68 -14.49 16.67
CA GLN A 150 10.53 -13.87 17.33
C GLN A 150 9.53 -13.44 16.26
N ARG A 151 8.24 -13.69 16.51
CA ARG A 151 7.18 -13.15 15.64
C ARG A 151 7.28 -11.62 15.69
N TYR A 152 7.54 -10.97 14.56
CA TYR A 152 7.47 -9.52 14.47
C TYR A 152 6.08 -9.07 14.91
N ARG A 153 6.03 -8.26 15.98
CA ARG A 153 4.85 -7.51 16.38
C ARG A 153 5.06 -6.09 15.90
N PRO A 154 4.21 -5.57 15.00
CA PRO A 154 4.31 -4.18 14.59
C PRO A 154 4.19 -3.28 15.82
N PRO A 155 4.85 -2.12 15.84
CA PRO A 155 4.54 -1.09 16.80
C PRO A 155 3.04 -0.78 16.73
N THR A 156 2.39 -0.66 17.89
CA THR A 156 1.05 -0.06 17.93
C THR A 156 1.19 1.40 17.49
N PHE A 157 0.47 1.79 16.43
CA PHE A 157 0.34 3.21 16.08
C PHE A 157 -0.26 3.93 17.28
N SER A 158 0.52 4.81 17.91
CA SER A 158 0.00 5.74 18.91
C SER A 158 -0.86 6.76 18.16
N ALA A 159 -2.15 6.82 18.47
CA ALA A 159 -3.11 7.76 17.89
C ALA A 159 -2.89 9.20 18.40
N ALA A 160 -1.66 9.70 18.36
CA ALA A 160 -1.33 11.08 18.67
C ALA A 160 -1.21 11.88 17.36
N TYR A 161 -2.32 12.02 16.64
CA TYR A 161 -2.46 13.03 15.60
C TYR A 161 -3.38 14.13 16.13
N THR A 162 -2.81 15.12 16.82
CA THR A 162 -3.50 16.38 17.08
C THR A 162 -3.34 17.25 15.85
N SER A 163 -4.39 17.35 15.03
CA SER A 163 -4.49 18.36 13.99
C SER A 163 -4.27 19.75 14.57
N PRO A 164 -3.49 20.65 13.94
CA PRO A 164 -3.57 22.06 14.27
C PRO A 164 -4.92 22.59 13.78
N VAL A 165 -5.78 22.94 14.73
CA VAL A 165 -7.01 23.72 14.49
C VAL A 165 -6.61 25.03 13.82
N ALA A 166 -7.10 25.27 12.61
CA ALA A 166 -7.05 26.56 11.96
C ALA A 166 -7.86 27.57 12.78
N THR A 167 -7.17 28.52 13.40
CA THR A 167 -7.81 29.69 14.01
C THR A 167 -8.28 30.63 12.90
N SER A 168 -9.60 30.70 12.74
CA SER A 168 -10.29 31.76 12.02
C SER A 168 -10.05 33.11 12.70
N ALA A 169 -9.52 34.09 11.97
CA ALA A 169 -9.57 35.49 12.36
C ALA A 169 -10.15 36.32 11.20
N SER A 170 -11.43 36.66 11.39
CA SER A 170 -12.23 37.75 10.82
C SER A 170 -11.50 38.83 10.01
N SER A 171 -11.95 39.04 8.77
CA SER A 171 -11.87 40.34 8.09
C SER A 171 -13.03 41.25 8.54
N PRO A 172 -12.80 42.55 8.78
CA PRO A 172 -13.88 43.54 8.80
C PRO A 172 -14.09 44.14 7.41
N ALA A 173 -15.37 44.24 7.03
CA ALA A 173 -15.85 44.96 5.85
C ALA A 173 -15.81 46.48 6.06
N GLY A 174 -15.53 47.23 5.00
CA GLY A 174 -15.69 48.69 4.92
C GLY A 174 -15.54 49.18 3.47
N PRO A 175 -16.29 50.20 3.03
CA PRO A 175 -16.99 50.17 1.74
C PRO A 175 -16.27 50.94 0.63
N ALA A 176 -16.57 50.61 -0.63
CA ALA A 176 -16.30 51.47 -1.78
C ALA A 176 -17.57 51.61 -2.61
N ALA A 177 -18.06 52.84 -2.67
CA ALA A 177 -19.09 53.31 -3.59
C ALA A 177 -18.47 54.32 -4.57
N ALA A 178 -19.19 54.52 -5.69
CA ALA A 178 -18.94 55.43 -6.82
C ALA A 178 -18.03 54.86 -7.93
N GLN A 179 -18.32 54.96 -9.23
CA GLN A 179 -19.41 55.58 -10.00
C GLN A 179 -19.26 55.07 -11.46
N SER A 180 -20.34 55.17 -12.25
CA SER A 180 -20.43 55.04 -13.72
C SER A 180 -19.37 55.86 -14.48
N PHE A 181 -18.89 55.46 -15.67
CA PHE A 181 -19.53 55.54 -17.00
C PHE A 181 -18.74 54.71 -18.03
N ALA A 182 -19.32 54.57 -19.24
CA ALA A 182 -18.82 53.95 -20.46
C ALA A 182 -17.31 54.05 -20.75
#